data_AF-C7HAT5-F1
#
_entry.id   AF-C7HAT5-F1
#
_cell.length_a   1.000
_cell.length_b   1.000
_cell.length_c   1.000
_cell.angle_alpha   90.00
_cell.angle_beta   90.00
_cell.angle_gamma   90.00
#
_symmetry.space_group_name_H-M   'P 1'
#
loop_
_entity.id
_entity.type
_entity.pdbx_description
1 polymer ?
#
loop_
_entity_poly.entity_id
_entity_poly.type
_entity_poly.pdbx_seq_one_letter_code
_entity_poly.pdbx_strand_id
1 'polypeptide(L)'
;MTLEKGINIINSNAFKDCTELNDVKYNGYKTDWEKVRVNNAGNDTLTSKVQYLCDINFDLDGGTINGSDTMATQTVYSNEKLGTAKCYPNDQPFVVPTDPVREGYTFLGWYTQAEGGIKYTFTEAVSSNITLYAHWNAHSHTVTLENDENKETNSYDYGSSVSVPTPTKKTGYNFNHWEVTVPDGETAPSLNGPDENGNYSFSMPDYDIILTAKWTQKDVIDPDVDLKFDAVTGEVTSNNAKVNADDIINKKFYDDKGNEVPGEKLNDRGLPTEPGDYIVKVDVKETENTAPANQVTGNQIKWSYNVPQKEEKVTYTLSLLGGIAKVNGKDTTINDNGDITIEKGATVEVTFDKSILSDAQTFDQWTIKPASVLNAVDPKAETITFTMPGENVIIEAMTKDASIEEEPNILGTTLIIGTAAAGTAVLAYQTYQLGTEFYLICALPTGTAIPTNRGELAELVWNNAGKPEPAAVLNANATETDKAIAWAVENDLLKAAKNNGETYEATDPVSRTEVIKAWNQVQAFKK
;
A
#
# COMPACT_ATOMS: atom_id res chain seq x y z
N MET A 1 40.11 53.85 43.46
CA MET A 1 41.37 53.83 42.68
C MET A 1 41.23 52.80 41.59
N THR A 2 41.68 53.08 40.37
CA THR A 2 41.59 52.15 39.25
C THR A 2 42.98 51.66 38.82
N LEU A 3 43.13 50.37 38.62
CA LEU A 3 44.32 49.68 38.15
C LEU A 3 44.05 49.20 36.71
N GLU A 4 44.89 49.61 35.78
CA GLU A 4 44.71 49.25 34.37
C GLU A 4 45.03 47.78 34.08
N LYS A 5 44.33 47.23 33.08
CA LYS A 5 44.61 45.89 32.57
C LYS A 5 46.05 45.82 32.03
N GLY A 6 46.80 44.78 32.40
CA GLY A 6 48.17 44.55 31.93
C GLY A 6 49.28 44.96 32.91
N ILE A 7 48.93 45.42 34.11
CA ILE A 7 49.87 45.49 35.22
C ILE A 7 50.37 44.08 35.53
N ASN A 8 51.67 43.82 35.40
CA ASN A 8 52.25 42.50 35.65
C ASN A 8 52.86 42.37 37.05
N ILE A 9 53.32 43.48 37.64
CA ILE A 9 54.03 43.50 38.93
C ILE A 9 53.62 44.75 39.72
N ILE A 10 53.27 44.57 40.99
CA ILE A 10 53.12 45.65 41.99
C ILE A 10 54.28 45.54 42.97
N ASN A 11 55.16 46.53 42.96
CA ASN A 11 56.37 46.54 43.79
C ASN A 11 56.05 46.78 45.27
N SER A 12 57.00 46.45 46.14
CA SER A 12 56.88 46.65 47.59
C SER A 12 56.63 48.13 47.91
N ASN A 13 55.78 48.39 48.89
CA ASN A 13 55.39 49.71 49.40
C ASN A 13 54.66 50.63 48.41
N ALA A 14 54.18 50.11 47.26
CA ALA A 14 53.44 50.91 46.28
C ALA A 14 52.20 51.61 46.87
N PHE A 15 51.58 51.00 47.89
CA PHE A 15 50.39 51.51 48.58
C PHE A 15 50.60 51.72 50.09
N LYS A 16 51.85 51.80 50.55
CA LYS A 16 52.20 51.82 51.98
C LYS A 16 51.54 52.97 52.75
N ASP A 17 51.43 54.14 52.11
CA ASP A 17 50.91 55.35 52.73
C ASP A 17 49.39 55.54 52.46
N CYS A 18 48.75 54.58 51.78
CA CYS A 18 47.32 54.61 51.48
C CYS A 18 46.52 53.96 52.62
N THR A 19 46.22 54.73 53.68
CA THR A 19 45.58 54.23 54.91
C THR A 19 44.08 53.93 54.78
N GLU A 20 43.42 54.33 53.69
CA GLU A 20 41.96 54.22 53.50
C GLU A 20 41.54 53.52 52.18
N LEU A 21 42.29 52.49 51.74
CA LEU A 21 41.94 51.71 50.55
C LEU A 21 40.65 50.91 50.74
N ASN A 22 39.53 51.40 50.20
CA ASN A 22 38.23 50.75 50.30
C ASN A 22 37.49 50.52 48.97
N ASP A 23 38.06 50.95 47.84
CA ASP A 23 37.46 50.75 46.51
C ASP A 23 38.57 50.70 45.43
N VAL A 24 39.18 49.52 45.26
CA VAL A 24 40.24 49.29 44.28
C VAL A 24 39.67 48.52 43.11
N LYS A 25 39.59 49.15 41.94
CA LYS A 25 38.98 48.58 40.73
C LYS A 25 40.07 48.19 39.76
N TYR A 26 40.15 46.92 39.38
CA TYR A 26 41.07 46.45 38.35
C TYR A 26 40.32 46.26 37.03
N ASN A 27 40.77 46.92 35.97
CA ASN A 27 40.17 46.87 34.62
C ASN A 27 40.39 45.54 33.88
N GLY A 28 40.56 44.44 34.61
CA GLY A 28 40.68 43.09 34.08
C GLY A 28 39.85 42.11 34.91
N TYR A 29 39.72 40.89 34.39
CA TYR A 29 38.98 39.83 35.05
C TYR A 29 39.81 39.23 36.19
N LYS A 30 39.17 38.45 37.07
CA LYS A 30 39.85 37.75 38.17
C LYS A 30 41.07 36.95 37.70
N THR A 31 40.95 36.25 36.57
CA THR A 31 42.02 35.46 35.96
C THR A 31 43.20 36.31 35.47
N ASP A 32 42.95 37.57 35.10
CA ASP A 32 44.01 38.53 34.78
C ASP A 32 44.68 39.03 36.06
N TRP A 33 43.91 39.27 37.13
CA TRP A 33 44.42 39.70 38.42
C TRP A 33 45.30 38.63 39.09
N GLU A 34 44.92 37.36 39.00
CA GLU A 34 45.68 36.23 39.55
C GLU A 34 47.07 36.07 38.92
N LYS A 35 47.31 36.66 37.75
CA LYS A 35 48.63 36.70 37.09
C LYS A 35 49.52 37.85 37.58
N VAL A 36 48.95 38.83 38.28
CA VAL A 36 49.67 40.01 38.77
C VAL A 36 50.50 39.63 39.99
N ARG A 37 51.82 39.83 39.91
CA ARG A 37 52.70 39.58 41.04
C ARG A 37 52.67 40.77 42.00
N VAL A 38 52.04 40.61 43.16
CA VAL A 38 52.02 41.61 44.23
C VAL A 38 53.10 41.30 45.26
N ASN A 39 54.04 42.22 45.46
CA ASN A 39 54.99 42.14 46.57
C ASN A 39 54.29 42.68 47.83
N ASN A 40 53.96 41.80 48.78
CA ASN A 40 53.05 42.12 49.88
C ASN A 40 53.55 43.20 50.86
N ALA A 41 54.88 43.35 51.04
CA ALA A 41 55.44 44.34 51.97
C ALA A 41 54.91 45.76 51.65
N GLY A 42 54.06 46.32 52.52
CA GLY A 42 53.45 47.63 52.34
C GLY A 42 52.25 47.67 51.38
N ASN A 43 51.70 46.53 50.99
CA ASN A 43 50.53 46.37 50.12
C ASN A 43 49.47 45.42 50.73
N ASP A 44 49.56 45.12 52.02
CA ASP A 44 48.81 44.02 52.67
C ASP A 44 47.28 44.16 52.58
N THR A 45 46.76 45.39 52.47
CA THR A 45 45.32 45.66 52.35
C THR A 45 44.78 45.54 50.92
N LEU A 46 45.65 45.65 49.91
CA LEU A 46 45.28 45.71 48.49
C LEU A 46 44.54 44.45 48.02
N THR A 47 45.10 43.28 48.31
CA THR A 47 44.60 41.99 47.82
C THR A 47 43.23 41.62 48.37
N SER A 48 42.86 42.16 49.54
CA SER A 48 41.54 41.96 50.16
C SER A 48 40.46 42.96 49.69
N LYS A 49 40.87 44.03 49.00
CA LYS A 49 40.02 45.17 48.63
C LYS A 49 39.85 45.34 47.13
N VAL A 50 40.61 44.58 46.33
CA VAL A 50 40.54 44.62 44.87
C VAL A 50 39.26 43.98 44.36
N GLN A 51 38.59 44.73 43.50
CA GLN A 51 37.45 44.33 42.70
C GLN A 51 37.94 44.15 41.26
N TYR A 52 37.35 43.19 40.56
CA TYR A 52 37.70 42.82 39.19
C TYR A 52 36.43 42.79 38.34
N LEU A 53 36.60 42.86 37.02
CA LEU A 53 35.48 42.80 36.09
C LEU A 53 34.76 41.44 36.18
N CYS A 54 33.43 41.48 36.15
CA CYS A 54 32.51 40.35 36.10
C CYS A 54 31.49 40.60 34.99
N ASP A 55 31.28 39.60 34.14
CA ASP A 55 30.27 39.65 33.08
C ASP A 55 28.98 39.00 33.53
N ILE A 56 27.87 39.70 33.30
CA ILE A 56 26.50 39.22 33.50
C ILE A 56 25.88 39.05 32.13
N ASN A 57 25.58 37.81 31.78
CA ASN A 57 24.85 37.47 30.57
C ASN A 57 23.38 37.23 30.91
N PHE A 58 22.50 37.56 29.97
CA PHE A 58 21.06 37.38 30.11
C PHE A 58 20.57 36.51 28.97
N ASP A 59 19.99 35.37 29.32
CA ASP A 59 19.28 34.49 28.41
C ASP A 59 17.79 34.77 28.53
N LEU A 60 17.18 35.29 27.47
CA LEU A 60 15.79 35.71 27.46
C LEU A 60 14.80 34.54 27.37
N ASP A 61 15.27 33.31 27.15
CA ASP A 61 14.46 32.08 27.05
C ASP A 61 13.19 32.28 26.20
N GLY A 62 13.40 32.69 24.94
CA GLY A 62 12.32 32.96 23.98
C GLY A 62 11.54 34.26 24.19
N GLY A 63 11.87 35.04 25.22
CA GLY A 63 11.37 36.40 25.40
C GLY A 63 12.13 37.45 24.60
N THR A 64 11.63 38.67 24.63
CA THR A 64 12.26 39.84 24.01
C THR A 64 12.35 40.98 25.01
N ILE A 65 13.32 41.87 24.80
CA ILE A 65 13.46 43.10 25.54
C ILE A 65 13.59 44.27 24.57
N ASN A 66 12.68 45.24 24.68
CA ASN A 66 12.59 46.36 23.72
C ASN A 66 12.56 45.91 22.25
N GLY A 67 11.93 44.76 21.97
CA GLY A 67 11.86 44.15 20.63
C GLY A 67 13.10 43.40 20.17
N SER A 68 14.13 43.26 21.03
CA SER A 68 15.33 42.45 20.76
C SER A 68 15.22 41.09 21.45
N ASP A 69 15.56 40.02 20.75
CA ASP A 69 15.68 38.64 21.25
C ASP A 69 17.03 38.35 21.93
N THR A 70 17.92 39.34 21.92
CA THR A 70 19.23 39.29 22.56
C THR A 70 19.43 40.49 23.47
N MET A 71 20.22 40.29 24.53
CA MET A 71 20.64 41.34 25.44
C MET A 71 22.17 41.39 25.48
N ALA A 72 22.74 42.59 25.45
CA ALA A 72 24.17 42.79 25.54
C ALA A 72 24.70 42.32 26.91
N THR A 73 25.90 41.72 26.91
CA THR A 73 26.63 41.38 28.14
C THR A 73 26.88 42.65 28.95
N GLN A 74 26.55 42.59 30.24
CA GLN A 74 26.77 43.67 31.18
C GLN A 74 28.04 43.38 32.00
N THR A 75 29.02 44.27 31.94
CA THR A 75 30.26 44.13 32.72
C THR A 75 30.25 45.07 33.93
N VAL A 76 30.46 44.52 35.13
CA VAL A 76 30.49 45.25 36.43
C VAL A 76 31.73 44.89 37.24
N TYR A 77 32.03 45.62 38.32
CA TYR A 77 33.07 45.21 39.26
C TYR A 77 32.52 44.25 40.33
N SER A 78 33.34 43.29 40.75
CA SER A 78 32.96 42.34 41.80
C SER A 78 32.64 43.03 43.12
N ASN A 79 31.66 42.51 43.85
CA ASN A 79 31.11 43.05 45.09
C ASN A 79 30.28 44.35 44.95
N GLU A 80 30.04 44.82 43.73
CA GLU A 80 29.06 45.87 43.46
C GLU A 80 27.63 45.29 43.50
N LYS A 81 26.71 45.94 44.24
CA LYS A 81 25.30 45.55 44.29
C LYS A 81 24.56 46.17 43.12
N LEU A 82 23.94 45.33 42.29
CA LEU A 82 23.21 45.77 41.10
C LEU A 82 22.00 46.64 41.44
N GLY A 83 21.31 46.35 42.56
CA GLY A 83 20.16 47.13 43.05
C GLY A 83 20.46 48.55 43.54
N THR A 84 21.72 49.00 43.52
CA THR A 84 22.11 50.38 43.90
C THR A 84 22.60 51.24 42.73
N ALA A 85 22.62 50.71 41.51
CA ALA A 85 23.07 51.46 40.35
C ALA A 85 22.04 52.53 39.93
N LYS A 86 22.43 53.81 39.93
CA LYS A 86 21.66 54.94 39.40
C LYS A 86 22.35 55.53 38.16
N CYS A 87 21.54 56.03 37.22
CA CYS A 87 21.97 56.48 35.90
C CYS A 87 22.75 57.82 35.89
N TYR A 88 23.77 57.94 35.03
CA TYR A 88 24.25 59.18 34.40
C TYR A 88 24.44 58.99 32.89
N PRO A 89 23.94 59.89 32.02
CA PRO A 89 24.21 59.80 30.59
C PRO A 89 25.65 60.25 30.32
N ASN A 90 26.41 59.39 29.63
CA ASN A 90 27.74 59.58 29.01
C ASN A 90 28.91 58.69 29.51
N ASP A 91 28.66 57.57 30.19
CA ASP A 91 29.52 56.36 30.29
C ASP A 91 28.67 55.29 30.98
N GLN A 92 28.19 54.30 30.21
CA GLN A 92 26.83 53.76 30.33
C GLN A 92 26.48 53.06 31.68
N PRO A 93 25.46 53.55 32.41
CA PRO A 93 24.94 52.92 33.62
C PRO A 93 23.84 51.91 33.36
N PHE A 94 23.84 50.86 34.18
CA PHE A 94 22.82 49.84 34.37
C PHE A 94 21.40 50.38 34.27
N VAL A 95 20.67 49.94 33.25
CA VAL A 95 19.21 49.92 33.24
C VAL A 95 18.84 48.59 33.88
N VAL A 96 18.03 48.57 34.95
CA VAL A 96 17.25 47.36 35.25
C VAL A 96 16.53 47.06 33.94
N PRO A 97 16.88 45.98 33.24
CA PRO A 97 16.28 45.71 31.94
C PRO A 97 14.78 45.75 32.19
N THR A 98 14.04 46.60 31.46
CA THR A 98 12.58 46.52 31.47
C THR A 98 12.22 45.05 31.37
N ASP A 99 11.34 44.57 32.25
CA ASP A 99 11.04 43.14 32.33
C ASP A 99 10.81 42.61 30.91
N PRO A 100 11.50 41.53 30.52
CA PRO A 100 11.34 41.00 29.19
C PRO A 100 9.88 40.63 28.99
N VAL A 101 9.46 40.61 27.73
CA VAL A 101 8.11 40.20 27.34
C VAL A 101 8.18 38.97 26.46
N ARG A 102 7.28 38.03 26.72
CA ARG A 102 7.08 36.83 25.92
C ARG A 102 5.58 36.62 25.76
N GLU A 103 5.10 36.65 24.53
CA GLU A 103 3.66 36.53 24.22
C GLU A 103 3.08 35.23 24.79
N GLY A 104 1.96 35.32 25.51
CA GLY A 104 1.33 34.20 26.20
C GLY A 104 2.03 33.72 27.48
N TYR A 105 2.98 34.49 28.02
CA TYR A 105 3.67 34.16 29.27
C TYR A 105 3.78 35.35 30.23
N THR A 106 3.77 35.03 31.52
CA THR A 106 4.11 35.96 32.60
C THR A 106 5.58 35.79 32.99
N PHE A 107 6.33 36.90 33.04
CA PHE A 107 7.72 36.89 33.51
C PHE A 107 7.79 36.62 35.02
N LEU A 108 8.48 35.54 35.42
CA LEU A 108 8.65 35.16 36.83
C LEU A 108 9.89 35.80 37.46
N GLY A 109 10.86 36.20 36.65
CA GLY A 109 12.12 36.78 37.11
C GLY A 109 13.33 36.11 36.47
N TRP A 110 14.51 36.57 36.89
CA TRP A 110 15.80 36.03 36.48
C TRP A 110 16.25 34.94 37.43
N TYR A 111 16.78 33.83 36.92
CA TYR A 111 17.23 32.68 37.69
C TYR A 111 18.66 32.30 37.33
N THR A 112 19.36 31.63 38.24
CA THR A 112 20.76 31.23 38.05
C THR A 112 20.96 30.04 37.10
N GLN A 113 19.88 29.39 36.66
CA GLN A 113 19.89 28.22 35.77
C GLN A 113 18.70 28.26 34.81
N ALA A 114 18.84 27.64 33.64
CA ALA A 114 17.78 27.57 32.62
C ALA A 114 16.52 26.86 33.13
N GLU A 115 16.70 25.72 33.80
CA GLU A 115 15.63 25.02 34.52
C GLU A 115 15.92 25.03 36.03
N GLY A 116 14.92 25.39 36.84
CA GLY A 116 15.07 25.52 38.29
C GLY A 116 16.04 26.63 38.71
N GLY A 117 16.95 26.33 39.63
CA GLY A 117 17.87 27.32 40.19
C GLY A 117 17.23 28.27 41.19
N ILE A 118 17.96 29.32 41.54
CA ILE A 118 17.55 30.31 42.56
C ILE A 118 17.18 31.61 41.85
N LYS A 119 16.02 32.16 42.20
CA LYS A 119 15.60 33.48 41.71
C LYS A 119 16.60 34.55 42.15
N TYR A 120 17.14 35.27 41.18
CA TYR A 120 18.11 36.33 41.37
C TYR A 120 17.40 37.66 41.64
N THR A 121 17.66 38.25 42.80
CA THR A 121 16.94 39.45 43.29
C THR A 121 17.71 40.75 43.09
N PHE A 122 18.90 40.73 42.46
CA PHE A 122 19.78 41.89 42.26
C PHE A 122 20.20 42.65 43.54
N THR A 123 19.85 42.14 44.72
CA THR A 123 20.22 42.70 46.03
C THR A 123 21.58 42.21 46.51
N GLU A 124 21.99 41.03 46.02
CA GLU A 124 23.30 40.45 46.29
C GLU A 124 24.34 40.97 45.29
N ALA A 125 25.59 41.03 45.73
CA ALA A 125 26.67 41.49 44.89
C ALA A 125 27.19 40.36 44.00
N VAL A 126 27.59 40.71 42.78
CA VAL A 126 28.18 39.75 41.84
C VAL A 126 29.63 39.49 42.23
N SER A 127 30.04 38.23 42.36
CA SER A 127 31.41 37.86 42.74
C SER A 127 32.19 37.18 41.61
N SER A 128 31.51 36.78 40.53
CA SER A 128 32.09 36.17 39.33
C SER A 128 31.16 36.34 38.14
N ASN A 129 31.64 35.98 36.95
CA ASN A 129 30.78 35.91 35.76
C ASN A 129 29.57 35.00 36.02
N ILE A 130 28.39 35.42 35.55
CA ILE A 130 27.13 34.71 35.74
C ILE A 130 26.25 34.85 34.50
N THR A 131 25.49 33.81 34.19
CA THR A 131 24.38 33.89 33.23
C THR A 131 23.08 33.79 34.02
N LEU A 132 22.18 34.73 33.76
CA LEU A 132 20.83 34.76 34.32
C LEU A 132 19.84 34.37 33.23
N TYR A 133 18.91 33.49 33.57
CA TYR A 133 17.92 32.93 32.66
C TYR A 133 16.55 33.51 33.02
N ALA A 134 15.84 34.04 32.04
CA ALA A 134 14.46 34.48 32.21
C ALA A 134 13.59 33.25 32.44
N HIS A 135 12.80 33.25 33.51
CA HIS A 135 11.80 32.21 33.74
C HIS A 135 10.42 32.76 33.45
N TRP A 136 9.60 31.89 32.87
CA TRP A 136 8.29 32.23 32.34
C TRP A 136 7.23 31.28 32.89
N ASN A 137 6.05 31.81 33.18
CA ASN A 137 4.86 31.01 33.44
C ASN A 137 3.92 31.16 32.25
N ALA A 138 3.63 30.07 31.54
CA ALA A 138 2.65 30.09 30.46
C ALA A 138 1.28 30.51 31.01
N HIS A 139 0.54 31.32 30.24
CA HIS A 139 -0.86 31.55 30.54
C HIS A 139 -1.63 30.25 30.30
N SER A 140 -2.56 29.93 31.20
CA SER A 140 -3.44 28.78 31.03
C SER A 140 -4.81 29.26 30.58
N HIS A 141 -5.33 28.63 29.54
CA HIS A 141 -6.62 28.92 28.95
C HIS A 141 -7.45 27.64 28.85
N THR A 142 -8.76 27.79 28.73
CA THR A 142 -9.70 26.69 28.76
C THR A 142 -10.17 26.29 27.37
N VAL A 143 -10.33 24.99 27.19
CA VAL A 143 -10.99 24.39 26.02
C VAL A 143 -12.26 23.74 26.53
N THR A 144 -13.39 24.25 26.05
CA THR A 144 -14.70 23.68 26.36
C THR A 144 -15.20 22.85 25.19
N LEU A 145 -15.43 21.56 25.42
CA LEU A 145 -16.08 20.65 24.47
C LEU A 145 -17.58 20.64 24.73
N GLU A 146 -18.37 21.08 23.75
CA GLU A 146 -19.83 21.02 23.80
C GLU A 146 -20.33 20.01 22.77
N ASN A 147 -20.92 18.92 23.26
CA ASN A 147 -21.54 17.90 22.43
C ASN A 147 -22.95 17.66 22.93
N ASP A 148 -23.92 18.47 22.49
CA ASP A 148 -25.39 18.46 22.71
C ASP A 148 -25.91 17.96 24.09
N GLU A 149 -25.53 16.75 24.49
CA GLU A 149 -25.81 16.06 25.76
C GLU A 149 -24.78 16.33 26.86
N ASN A 150 -23.53 16.70 26.53
CA ASN A 150 -22.43 16.85 27.47
C ASN A 150 -21.60 18.12 27.23
N LYS A 151 -21.09 18.68 28.32
CA LYS A 151 -20.16 19.81 28.33
C LYS A 151 -18.98 19.48 29.24
N GLU A 152 -17.78 19.50 28.68
CA GLU A 152 -16.53 19.27 29.40
C GLU A 152 -15.60 20.45 29.21
N THR A 153 -14.92 20.90 30.26
CA THR A 153 -13.96 22.00 30.19
C THR A 153 -12.65 21.58 30.82
N ASN A 154 -11.56 21.67 30.05
CA ASN A 154 -10.21 21.38 30.49
C ASN A 154 -9.32 22.61 30.28
N SER A 155 -8.28 22.74 31.11
CA SER A 155 -7.32 23.85 31.05
C SER A 155 -6.00 23.39 30.44
N TYR A 156 -5.43 24.21 29.56
CA TYR A 156 -4.19 23.95 28.85
C TYR A 156 -3.31 25.19 28.85
N ASP A 157 -2.00 24.98 28.85
CA ASP A 157 -1.03 26.08 28.77
C ASP A 157 -0.91 26.59 27.33
N TYR A 158 -0.70 27.90 27.18
CA TYR A 158 -0.47 28.54 25.90
C TYR A 158 0.62 27.83 25.08
N GLY A 159 0.36 27.63 23.79
CA GLY A 159 1.25 26.96 22.85
C GLY A 159 1.30 25.43 23.00
N SER A 160 0.74 24.84 24.07
CA SER A 160 0.71 23.39 24.24
C SER A 160 -0.14 22.72 23.16
N SER A 161 0.20 21.47 22.82
CA SER A 161 -0.59 20.68 21.88
C SER A 161 -1.79 20.07 22.60
N VAL A 162 -2.99 20.46 22.18
CA VAL A 162 -4.25 19.94 22.70
C VAL A 162 -4.74 18.84 21.76
N SER A 163 -5.17 17.71 22.31
CA SER A 163 -5.79 16.61 21.57
C SER A 163 -7.19 16.35 22.10
N VAL A 164 -8.18 16.38 21.21
CA VAL A 164 -9.60 16.18 21.55
C VAL A 164 -10.17 15.04 20.71
N PRO A 165 -10.92 14.10 21.30
CA PRO A 165 -11.44 12.97 20.57
C PRO A 165 -12.59 13.36 19.65
N THR A 166 -12.80 12.59 18.57
CA THR A 166 -14.10 12.60 17.89
C THR A 166 -15.17 12.20 18.91
N PRO A 167 -16.22 13.02 19.11
CA PRO A 167 -17.22 12.72 20.11
C PRO A 167 -17.93 11.42 19.71
N THR A 168 -17.95 10.46 20.63
CA THR A 168 -18.70 9.22 20.45
C THR A 168 -20.06 9.37 21.11
N LYS A 169 -21.10 9.01 20.36
CA LYS A 169 -22.53 9.02 20.71
C LYS A 169 -23.28 10.32 20.46
N LYS A 170 -23.94 10.33 19.30
CA LYS A 170 -25.33 10.75 19.18
C LYS A 170 -26.06 9.72 18.31
N THR A 171 -26.87 8.85 18.91
CA THR A 171 -27.53 7.74 18.19
C THR A 171 -28.39 8.29 17.05
N GLY A 172 -28.18 7.80 15.83
CA GLY A 172 -28.91 8.29 14.64
C GLY A 172 -28.35 9.59 14.05
N TYR A 173 -27.11 9.98 14.39
CA TYR A 173 -26.43 11.13 13.81
C TYR A 173 -24.99 10.77 13.41
N ASN A 174 -24.48 11.42 12.36
CA ASN A 174 -23.07 11.40 11.98
C ASN A 174 -22.40 12.69 12.47
N PHE A 175 -21.22 12.58 13.08
CA PHE A 175 -20.40 13.74 13.43
C PHE A 175 -19.84 14.36 12.15
N ASN A 176 -19.97 15.68 11.99
CA ASN A 176 -19.46 16.41 10.83
C ASN A 176 -18.06 16.95 11.12
N HIS A 177 -17.98 17.86 12.08
CA HIS A 177 -16.76 18.55 12.49
C HIS A 177 -16.99 19.26 13.83
N TRP A 178 -15.89 19.72 14.43
CA TRP A 178 -15.91 20.66 15.54
C TRP A 178 -16.02 22.09 14.99
N GLU A 179 -17.07 22.81 15.34
CA GLU A 179 -17.15 24.25 15.12
C GLU A 179 -16.40 24.97 16.25
N VAL A 180 -15.39 25.75 15.89
CA VAL A 180 -14.57 26.50 16.86
C VAL A 180 -15.16 27.89 17.07
N THR A 181 -15.52 28.20 18.31
CA THR A 181 -15.92 29.54 18.75
C THR A 181 -14.81 30.15 19.57
N VAL A 182 -14.45 31.39 19.23
CA VAL A 182 -13.41 32.19 19.88
C VAL A 182 -13.96 33.56 20.28
N PRO A 183 -13.29 34.31 21.18
CA PRO A 183 -13.67 35.68 21.52
C PRO A 183 -13.69 36.63 20.31
N ASP A 184 -14.48 37.70 20.41
CA ASP A 184 -14.59 38.70 19.34
C ASP A 184 -13.23 39.33 19.01
N GLY A 185 -12.86 39.30 17.73
CA GLY A 185 -11.60 39.85 17.23
C GLY A 185 -10.47 38.82 17.11
N GLU A 186 -10.66 37.60 17.63
CA GLU A 186 -9.70 36.51 17.53
C GLU A 186 -9.91 35.63 16.29
N THR A 187 -8.84 34.97 15.84
CA THR A 187 -8.89 34.01 14.72
C THR A 187 -8.89 32.58 15.24
N ALA A 188 -9.95 31.83 14.94
CA ALA A 188 -10.07 30.43 15.34
C ALA A 188 -8.84 29.58 14.93
N PRO A 189 -8.29 28.77 15.85
CA PRO A 189 -7.20 27.86 15.52
C PRO A 189 -7.65 26.80 14.51
N SER A 190 -6.76 26.45 13.58
CA SER A 190 -6.98 25.34 12.66
C SER A 190 -6.85 24.01 13.41
N LEU A 191 -7.89 23.18 13.34
CA LEU A 191 -7.86 21.81 13.85
C LEU A 191 -7.21 20.88 12.82
N ASN A 192 -6.21 20.12 13.25
CA ASN A 192 -5.57 19.08 12.45
C ASN A 192 -6.15 17.71 12.80
N GLY A 193 -6.47 16.90 11.79
CA GLY A 193 -7.02 15.56 11.97
C GLY A 193 -8.37 15.37 11.24
N PRO A 194 -9.10 14.29 11.54
CA PRO A 194 -8.82 13.32 12.59
C PRO A 194 -7.57 12.46 12.29
N ASP A 195 -6.83 12.07 13.33
CA ASP A 195 -5.74 11.09 13.25
C ASP A 195 -6.26 9.64 13.17
N GLU A 196 -5.37 8.64 13.15
CA GLU A 196 -5.73 7.21 13.07
C GLU A 196 -6.62 6.73 14.23
N ASN A 197 -6.60 7.43 15.38
CA ASN A 197 -7.43 7.14 16.54
C ASN A 197 -8.73 7.98 16.55
N GLY A 198 -8.95 8.81 15.53
CA GLY A 198 -10.11 9.70 15.45
C GLY A 198 -9.96 10.98 16.26
N ASN A 199 -8.75 11.43 16.63
CA ASN A 199 -8.56 12.64 17.43
C ASN A 199 -8.19 13.85 16.58
N TYR A 200 -8.64 15.03 16.99
CA TYR A 200 -8.24 16.32 16.43
C TYR A 200 -7.20 16.97 17.32
N SER A 201 -6.29 17.74 16.74
CA SER A 201 -5.22 18.42 17.46
C SER A 201 -5.00 19.86 17.00
N PHE A 202 -4.61 20.72 17.94
CA PHE A 202 -4.28 22.13 17.68
C PHE A 202 -3.31 22.65 18.75
N SER A 203 -2.65 23.77 18.47
CA SER A 203 -1.83 24.48 19.46
C SER A 203 -2.71 25.48 20.22
N MET A 204 -2.64 25.46 21.55
CA MET A 204 -3.50 26.28 22.41
C MET A 204 -3.23 27.77 22.19
N PRO A 205 -4.23 28.59 21.79
CA PRO A 205 -4.07 30.04 21.67
C PRO A 205 -4.03 30.73 23.04
N ASP A 206 -3.72 32.03 23.08
CA ASP A 206 -3.67 32.84 24.31
C ASP A 206 -5.06 33.34 24.73
N TYR A 207 -6.10 32.51 24.54
CA TYR A 207 -7.49 32.77 24.93
C TYR A 207 -8.30 31.46 25.03
N ASP A 208 -9.42 31.53 25.76
CA ASP A 208 -10.37 30.43 25.88
C ASP A 208 -11.05 30.11 24.54
N ILE A 209 -11.31 28.82 24.27
CA ILE A 209 -12.05 28.39 23.08
C ILE A 209 -13.18 27.42 23.42
N ILE A 210 -14.21 27.41 22.58
CA ILE A 210 -15.31 26.44 22.66
C ILE A 210 -15.35 25.64 21.37
N LEU A 211 -15.30 24.31 21.48
CA LEU A 211 -15.49 23.38 20.37
C LEU A 211 -16.90 22.80 20.46
N THR A 212 -17.76 23.19 19.52
CA THR A 212 -19.14 22.71 19.44
C THR A 212 -19.25 21.61 18.40
N ALA A 213 -19.70 20.41 18.80
CA ALA A 213 -19.86 19.30 17.88
C ALA A 213 -21.01 19.59 16.91
N LYS A 214 -20.74 19.57 15.60
CA LYS A 214 -21.78 19.65 14.58
C LYS A 214 -22.14 18.26 14.08
N TRP A 215 -23.43 18.02 14.00
CA TRP A 215 -24.00 16.72 13.66
C TRP A 215 -24.92 16.86 12.45
N THR A 216 -24.89 15.86 11.57
CA THR A 216 -25.96 15.63 10.59
C THR A 216 -26.78 14.47 11.08
N GLN A 217 -28.11 14.60 11.10
CA GLN A 217 -28.98 13.46 11.37
C GLN A 217 -28.70 12.40 10.31
N LYS A 218 -28.36 11.19 10.76
CA LYS A 218 -28.27 10.05 9.88
C LYS A 218 -29.68 9.87 9.32
N ASP A 219 -29.82 9.89 7.99
CA ASP A 219 -31.10 9.57 7.37
C ASP A 219 -31.63 8.31 8.03
N VAL A 220 -32.78 8.42 8.71
CA VAL A 220 -33.47 7.25 9.23
C VAL A 220 -34.06 6.56 8.01
N ILE A 221 -33.23 5.81 7.29
CA ILE A 221 -33.69 4.51 6.84
C ILE A 221 -33.82 3.73 8.15
N ASP A 222 -35.04 3.71 8.68
CA ASP A 222 -35.47 2.61 9.51
C ASP A 222 -34.96 1.34 8.81
N PRO A 223 -34.14 0.50 9.46
CA PRO A 223 -33.67 -0.75 8.85
C PRO A 223 -34.81 -1.65 8.35
N ASP A 224 -36.08 -1.33 8.64
CA ASP A 224 -37.27 -1.98 8.10
C ASP A 224 -37.94 -1.29 6.88
N VAL A 225 -37.42 -0.19 6.31
CA VAL A 225 -37.87 0.31 4.98
C VAL A 225 -36.92 -0.16 3.89
N ASP A 226 -36.99 -1.44 3.62
CA ASP A 226 -36.45 -2.08 2.41
C ASP A 226 -37.10 -1.45 1.17
N LEU A 227 -36.44 -0.48 0.55
CA LEU A 227 -36.65 -0.18 -0.87
C LEU A 227 -35.80 -1.16 -1.66
N LYS A 228 -36.45 -2.07 -2.38
CA LYS A 228 -35.82 -3.09 -3.22
C LYS A 228 -35.93 -2.69 -4.68
N PHE A 229 -34.78 -2.48 -5.31
CA PHE A 229 -34.70 -2.40 -6.77
C PHE A 229 -34.64 -3.83 -7.33
N ASP A 230 -35.69 -4.22 -8.05
CA ASP A 230 -35.68 -5.48 -8.78
C ASP A 230 -34.83 -5.31 -10.04
N ALA A 231 -33.67 -5.96 -10.04
CA ALA A 231 -32.69 -5.90 -11.13
C ALA A 231 -33.16 -6.55 -12.44
N VAL A 232 -34.21 -7.39 -12.39
CA VAL A 232 -34.79 -8.09 -13.53
C VAL A 232 -35.91 -7.26 -14.16
N THR A 233 -36.74 -6.62 -13.34
CA THR A 233 -37.87 -5.84 -13.82
C THR A 233 -37.53 -4.34 -13.96
N GLY A 234 -36.51 -3.86 -13.25
CA GLY A 234 -36.15 -2.44 -13.19
C GLY A 234 -37.11 -1.60 -12.35
N GLU A 235 -37.99 -2.23 -11.56
CA GLU A 235 -38.94 -1.61 -10.65
C GLU A 235 -38.31 -1.38 -9.27
N VAL A 236 -38.73 -0.30 -8.60
CA VAL A 236 -38.39 -0.05 -7.20
C VAL A 236 -39.64 -0.38 -6.38
N THR A 237 -39.51 -1.32 -5.46
CA THR A 237 -40.59 -1.76 -4.56
C THR A 237 -40.25 -1.35 -3.13
N SER A 238 -41.26 -1.05 -2.31
CA SER A 238 -41.08 -0.84 -0.88
C SER A 238 -41.76 -1.95 -0.11
N ASN A 239 -41.11 -2.46 0.93
CA ASN A 239 -41.75 -3.36 1.89
C ASN A 239 -42.69 -2.59 2.85
N ASN A 240 -42.68 -1.25 2.81
CA ASN A 240 -43.47 -0.39 3.69
C ASN A 240 -44.75 0.09 3.00
N ALA A 241 -45.91 -0.32 3.51
CA ALA A 241 -47.24 0.02 2.98
C ALA A 241 -47.59 1.53 3.03
N LYS A 242 -46.74 2.37 3.63
CA LYS A 242 -46.88 3.84 3.67
C LYS A 242 -46.02 4.57 2.63
N VAL A 243 -45.19 3.86 1.86
CA VAL A 243 -44.42 4.44 0.75
C VAL A 243 -45.13 4.06 -0.55
N ASN A 244 -45.64 5.06 -1.26
CA ASN A 244 -46.37 4.83 -2.50
C ASN A 244 -45.36 4.76 -3.65
N ALA A 245 -45.41 3.70 -4.47
CA ALA A 245 -44.51 3.52 -5.60
C ALA A 245 -44.61 4.66 -6.66
N ASP A 246 -45.71 5.43 -6.59
CA ASP A 246 -46.01 6.57 -7.47
C ASP A 246 -45.21 7.85 -7.16
N ASP A 247 -44.45 7.90 -6.06
CA ASP A 247 -43.67 9.08 -5.67
C ASP A 247 -42.28 9.14 -6.35
N ILE A 248 -41.90 8.12 -7.12
CA ILE A 248 -40.64 8.06 -7.87
C ILE A 248 -40.81 8.72 -9.25
N ILE A 249 -40.12 9.83 -9.51
CA ILE A 249 -40.34 10.64 -10.72
C ILE A 249 -39.31 10.35 -11.80
N ASN A 250 -38.02 10.21 -11.44
CA ASN A 250 -36.94 10.05 -12.42
C ASN A 250 -35.96 8.96 -11.98
N LYS A 251 -35.53 8.11 -12.92
CA LYS A 251 -34.48 7.10 -12.74
C LYS A 251 -33.35 7.39 -13.73
N LYS A 252 -32.14 7.64 -13.22
CA LYS A 252 -30.93 7.88 -14.03
C LYS A 252 -29.83 6.90 -13.64
N PHE A 253 -29.01 6.53 -14.62
CA PHE A 253 -27.82 5.68 -14.41
C PHE A 253 -26.56 6.48 -14.67
N TYR A 254 -25.52 6.18 -13.91
CA TYR A 254 -24.19 6.74 -14.07
C TYR A 254 -23.17 5.61 -14.14
N ASP A 255 -22.11 5.76 -14.92
CA ASP A 255 -21.00 4.81 -14.93
C ASP A 255 -20.17 4.88 -13.63
N ASP A 256 -19.19 3.98 -13.51
CA ASP A 256 -18.23 3.91 -12.40
C ASP A 256 -17.39 5.19 -12.22
N LYS A 257 -17.29 6.01 -13.27
CA LYS A 257 -16.61 7.31 -13.30
C LYS A 257 -17.54 8.47 -12.99
N GLY A 258 -18.83 8.21 -12.77
CA GLY A 258 -19.84 9.21 -12.42
C GLY A 258 -20.44 9.97 -13.61
N ASN A 259 -20.22 9.54 -14.85
CA ASN A 259 -20.85 10.12 -16.04
C ASN A 259 -22.26 9.53 -16.24
N GLU A 260 -23.24 10.36 -16.59
CA GLU A 260 -24.60 9.89 -16.87
C GLU A 260 -24.63 8.98 -18.11
N VAL A 261 -25.24 7.80 -17.99
CA VAL A 261 -25.40 6.84 -19.08
C VAL A 261 -26.40 7.43 -20.10
N PRO A 262 -26.00 7.62 -21.36
CA PRO A 262 -26.88 8.17 -22.39
C PRO A 262 -28.11 7.28 -22.62
N GLY A 263 -29.26 7.89 -22.92
CA GLY A 263 -30.52 7.16 -23.14
C GLY A 263 -30.47 6.10 -24.26
N GLU A 264 -29.60 6.28 -25.27
CA GLU A 264 -29.38 5.30 -26.35
C GLU A 264 -28.71 4.00 -25.87
N LYS A 265 -28.04 4.05 -24.70
CA LYS A 265 -27.42 2.89 -24.03
C LYS A 265 -28.32 2.29 -22.97
N LEU A 266 -29.58 2.73 -22.91
CA LEU A 266 -30.60 2.16 -22.05
C LEU A 266 -31.59 1.34 -22.90
N ASN A 267 -32.08 0.23 -22.37
CA ASN A 267 -33.16 -0.53 -23.00
C ASN A 267 -34.53 0.16 -22.82
N ASP A 268 -35.59 -0.42 -23.40
CA ASP A 268 -36.97 0.09 -23.28
C ASP A 268 -37.50 0.21 -21.84
N ARG A 269 -36.78 -0.39 -20.87
CA ARG A 269 -37.07 -0.32 -19.41
C ARG A 269 -36.18 0.70 -18.68
N GLY A 270 -35.37 1.46 -19.43
CA GLY A 270 -34.43 2.46 -18.92
C GLY A 270 -33.22 1.88 -18.19
N LEU A 271 -32.78 0.64 -18.48
CA LEU A 271 -31.62 -0.01 -17.85
C LEU A 271 -30.39 -0.02 -18.76
N PRO A 272 -29.15 0.16 -18.25
CA PRO A 272 -27.92 0.05 -19.03
C PRO A 272 -27.80 -1.30 -19.74
N THR A 273 -27.43 -1.26 -21.03
CA THR A 273 -27.25 -2.45 -21.86
C THR A 273 -25.81 -2.96 -21.92
N GLU A 274 -24.85 -2.10 -21.58
CA GLU A 274 -23.43 -2.46 -21.54
C GLU A 274 -23.08 -3.10 -20.19
N PRO A 275 -22.18 -4.09 -20.14
CA PRO A 275 -21.70 -4.64 -18.88
C PRO A 275 -20.87 -3.62 -18.09
N GLY A 276 -21.07 -3.54 -16.78
CA GLY A 276 -20.34 -2.62 -15.92
C GLY A 276 -21.01 -2.38 -14.57
N ASP A 277 -20.28 -1.69 -13.68
CA ASP A 277 -20.82 -1.18 -12.43
C ASP A 277 -21.43 0.19 -12.68
N TYR A 278 -22.74 0.28 -12.45
CA TYR A 278 -23.50 1.50 -12.62
C TYR A 278 -24.05 1.98 -11.28
N ILE A 279 -24.15 3.29 -11.16
CA ILE A 279 -24.78 3.98 -10.06
C ILE A 279 -26.18 4.38 -10.51
N VAL A 280 -27.20 3.83 -9.86
CA VAL A 280 -28.60 4.27 -10.08
C VAL A 280 -28.89 5.42 -9.14
N LYS A 281 -29.51 6.47 -9.67
CA LYS A 281 -30.04 7.59 -8.89
C LYS A 281 -31.52 7.78 -9.20
N VAL A 282 -32.31 7.95 -8.15
CA VAL A 282 -33.76 8.10 -8.25
C VAL A 282 -34.20 9.40 -7.57
N ASP A 283 -35.03 10.19 -8.26
CA ASP A 283 -35.66 11.40 -7.72
C ASP A 283 -37.06 11.06 -7.19
N VAL A 284 -37.40 11.55 -5.99
CA VAL A 284 -38.69 11.35 -5.33
C VAL A 284 -39.45 12.68 -5.23
N LYS A 285 -40.77 12.66 -5.42
CA LYS A 285 -41.66 13.82 -5.40
C LYS A 285 -41.88 14.33 -3.98
N GLU A 286 -41.63 15.61 -3.77
CA GLU A 286 -42.03 16.28 -2.54
C GLU A 286 -43.56 16.34 -2.47
N THR A 287 -44.13 15.73 -1.43
CA THR A 287 -45.53 15.94 -1.07
C THR A 287 -45.60 16.83 0.17
N GLU A 288 -45.91 18.11 -0.04
CA GLU A 288 -46.35 18.99 1.03
C GLU A 288 -47.73 18.52 1.51
N ASN A 289 -47.81 17.80 2.63
CA ASN A 289 -48.77 18.04 3.72
C ASN A 289 -48.89 16.86 4.71
N THR A 290 -48.57 17.17 5.98
CA THR A 290 -48.99 16.59 7.28
C THR A 290 -47.94 15.86 8.14
N ALA A 291 -47.52 16.53 9.23
CA ALA A 291 -46.68 16.10 10.37
C ALA A 291 -45.21 15.74 10.05
N PRO A 292 -44.24 15.92 10.98
CA PRO A 292 -42.80 15.83 10.69
C PRO A 292 -42.36 14.36 10.64
N ALA A 293 -42.81 13.67 9.61
CA ALA A 293 -42.30 12.40 9.15
C ALA A 293 -42.44 12.45 7.63
N ASN A 294 -41.30 12.38 6.93
CA ASN A 294 -41.18 12.31 5.46
C ASN A 294 -41.21 13.65 4.72
N GLN A 295 -40.32 14.58 5.07
CA GLN A 295 -39.77 15.48 4.05
C GLN A 295 -38.56 14.79 3.39
N VAL A 296 -38.75 14.23 2.21
CA VAL A 296 -37.65 13.75 1.35
C VAL A 296 -37.15 14.94 0.55
N THR A 297 -36.31 15.75 1.18
CA THR A 297 -35.59 16.82 0.48
C THR A 297 -34.35 16.18 -0.16
N GLY A 298 -34.38 15.98 -1.48
CA GLY A 298 -33.17 15.89 -2.30
C GLY A 298 -32.23 14.69 -2.13
N ASN A 299 -32.64 13.59 -1.49
CA ASN A 299 -31.76 12.43 -1.33
C ASN A 299 -31.73 11.56 -2.59
N GLN A 300 -30.68 11.73 -3.41
CA GLN A 300 -30.32 10.74 -4.42
C GLN A 300 -29.99 9.41 -3.73
N ILE A 301 -30.88 8.42 -3.82
CA ILE A 301 -30.57 7.07 -3.33
C ILE A 301 -29.61 6.42 -4.32
N LYS A 302 -28.43 6.05 -3.83
CA LYS A 302 -27.35 5.46 -4.61
C LYS A 302 -27.39 3.94 -4.46
N TRP A 303 -27.79 3.23 -5.51
CA TRP A 303 -27.59 1.78 -5.59
C TRP A 303 -26.47 1.45 -6.56
N SER A 304 -25.64 0.48 -6.19
CA SER A 304 -24.71 -0.15 -7.10
C SER A 304 -25.45 -1.23 -7.89
N TYR A 305 -25.57 -1.04 -9.20
CA TYR A 305 -26.13 -2.00 -10.14
C TYR A 305 -25.01 -2.54 -11.01
N ASN A 306 -24.63 -3.80 -10.78
CA ASN A 306 -23.72 -4.50 -11.66
C ASN A 306 -24.56 -5.13 -12.77
N VAL A 307 -24.38 -4.70 -14.02
CA VAL A 307 -24.84 -5.47 -15.18
C VAL A 307 -23.88 -6.65 -15.27
N PRO A 308 -24.31 -7.87 -14.92
CA PRO A 308 -23.42 -9.01 -14.92
C PRO A 308 -22.86 -9.16 -16.33
N GLN A 309 -21.53 -9.12 -16.44
CA GLN A 309 -20.86 -9.77 -17.56
C GLN A 309 -21.48 -11.15 -17.66
N LYS A 310 -22.02 -11.52 -18.83
CA LYS A 310 -22.33 -12.91 -19.10
C LYS A 310 -21.01 -13.65 -18.88
N GLU A 311 -20.86 -14.31 -17.73
CA GLU A 311 -19.61 -14.96 -17.34
C GLU A 311 -19.19 -15.87 -18.50
N GLU A 312 -18.18 -15.44 -19.24
CA GLU A 312 -17.49 -16.34 -20.14
C GLU A 312 -16.80 -17.34 -19.22
N LYS A 313 -17.46 -18.47 -19.03
CA LYS A 313 -16.91 -19.58 -18.28
C LYS A 313 -15.57 -19.91 -18.91
N VAL A 314 -14.49 -19.62 -18.20
CA VAL A 314 -13.14 -19.90 -18.70
C VAL A 314 -12.97 -21.41 -18.70
N THR A 315 -12.97 -21.99 -19.89
CA THR A 315 -12.81 -23.44 -20.09
C THR A 315 -11.39 -23.78 -20.53
N TYR A 316 -10.92 -24.94 -20.11
CA TYR A 316 -9.63 -25.52 -20.48
C TYR A 316 -9.84 -26.92 -21.05
N THR A 317 -8.88 -27.39 -21.86
CA THR A 317 -8.95 -28.71 -22.48
C THR A 317 -8.31 -29.75 -21.58
N LEU A 318 -9.01 -30.86 -21.36
CA LEU A 318 -8.45 -32.12 -20.87
C LEU A 318 -8.26 -33.07 -22.05
N SER A 319 -7.02 -33.41 -22.38
CA SER A 319 -6.69 -34.48 -23.32
C SER A 319 -6.49 -35.78 -22.53
N LEU A 320 -7.34 -36.77 -22.79
CA LEU A 320 -7.36 -38.04 -22.07
C LEU A 320 -7.15 -39.21 -23.02
N LEU A 321 -6.11 -40.01 -22.78
CA LEU A 321 -5.82 -41.22 -23.54
C LEU A 321 -5.82 -42.46 -22.63
N GLY A 322 -6.66 -43.44 -22.98
CA GLY A 322 -6.75 -44.71 -22.25
C GLY A 322 -7.55 -44.68 -20.94
N GLY A 323 -8.40 -43.67 -20.77
CA GLY A 323 -9.30 -43.55 -19.62
C GLY A 323 -10.68 -43.03 -19.99
N ILE A 324 -11.60 -43.17 -19.05
CA ILE A 324 -12.93 -42.56 -19.06
C ILE A 324 -12.98 -41.44 -18.01
N ALA A 325 -13.77 -40.40 -18.26
CA ALA A 325 -13.85 -39.24 -17.37
C ALA A 325 -15.28 -38.96 -16.89
N LYS A 326 -15.40 -38.44 -15.67
CA LYS A 326 -16.60 -37.79 -15.15
C LYS A 326 -16.29 -36.36 -14.73
N VAL A 327 -17.15 -35.43 -15.10
CA VAL A 327 -17.04 -34.02 -14.70
C VAL A 327 -18.21 -33.69 -13.78
N ASN A 328 -17.91 -33.23 -12.57
CA ASN A 328 -18.87 -32.96 -11.51
C ASN A 328 -19.84 -34.15 -11.26
N GLY A 329 -19.29 -35.37 -11.31
CA GLY A 329 -20.03 -36.62 -11.08
C GLY A 329 -20.88 -37.12 -12.26
N LYS A 330 -20.82 -36.48 -13.44
CA LYS A 330 -21.51 -36.94 -14.65
C LYS A 330 -20.53 -37.52 -15.66
N ASP A 331 -20.88 -38.67 -16.25
CA ASP A 331 -20.12 -39.25 -17.35
C ASP A 331 -20.03 -38.25 -18.52
N THR A 332 -18.82 -38.04 -19.03
CA THR A 332 -18.59 -37.17 -20.19
C THR A 332 -18.13 -37.99 -21.38
N THR A 333 -18.58 -37.61 -22.57
CA THR A 333 -18.10 -38.20 -23.82
C THR A 333 -16.81 -37.51 -24.23
N ILE A 334 -15.79 -38.29 -24.56
CA ILE A 334 -14.53 -37.82 -25.11
C ILE A 334 -14.74 -37.66 -26.61
N ASN A 335 -14.30 -36.54 -27.21
CA ASN A 335 -14.44 -36.35 -28.64
C ASN A 335 -13.46 -37.23 -29.44
N ASP A 336 -13.59 -37.26 -30.77
CA ASP A 336 -12.75 -38.09 -31.66
C ASP A 336 -11.24 -37.79 -31.57
N ASN A 337 -10.84 -36.67 -30.96
CA ASN A 337 -9.45 -36.27 -30.77
C ASN A 337 -8.90 -36.62 -29.38
N GLY A 338 -9.71 -37.19 -28.47
CA GLY A 338 -9.30 -37.47 -27.10
C GLY A 338 -9.50 -36.31 -26.12
N ASP A 339 -10.21 -35.24 -26.52
CA ASP A 339 -10.32 -34.00 -25.76
C ASP A 339 -11.70 -33.78 -25.13
N ILE A 340 -11.71 -33.13 -23.97
CA ILE A 340 -12.90 -32.65 -23.26
C ILE A 340 -12.68 -31.18 -22.86
N THR A 341 -13.65 -30.32 -23.12
CA THR A 341 -13.63 -28.92 -22.67
C THR A 341 -14.29 -28.80 -21.30
N ILE A 342 -13.55 -28.33 -20.29
CA ILE A 342 -13.97 -28.34 -18.88
C ILE A 342 -13.81 -26.94 -18.27
N GLU A 343 -14.79 -26.50 -17.50
CA GLU A 343 -14.76 -25.24 -16.77
C GLU A 343 -13.68 -25.25 -15.67
N LYS A 344 -12.92 -24.15 -15.53
CA LYS A 344 -11.97 -23.99 -14.41
C LYS A 344 -12.66 -24.24 -13.08
N GLY A 345 -12.05 -25.03 -12.21
CA GLY A 345 -12.60 -25.35 -10.88
C GLY A 345 -13.60 -26.50 -10.85
N ALA A 346 -13.99 -27.07 -12.00
CA ALA A 346 -14.81 -28.28 -12.03
C ALA A 346 -14.04 -29.49 -11.45
N THR A 347 -14.74 -30.40 -10.78
CA THR A 347 -14.16 -31.65 -10.29
C THR A 347 -14.12 -32.67 -11.43
N VAL A 348 -12.94 -33.23 -11.70
CA VAL A 348 -12.71 -34.23 -12.74
C VAL A 348 -12.26 -35.53 -12.10
N GLU A 349 -12.98 -36.61 -12.39
CA GLU A 349 -12.62 -37.99 -12.05
C GLU A 349 -12.21 -38.70 -13.34
N VAL A 350 -11.03 -39.32 -13.35
CA VAL A 350 -10.53 -40.11 -14.48
C VAL A 350 -10.29 -41.53 -14.00
N THR A 351 -10.83 -42.50 -14.72
CA THR A 351 -10.70 -43.94 -14.44
C THR A 351 -10.09 -44.64 -15.64
N PHE A 352 -9.20 -45.60 -15.39
CA PHE A 352 -8.56 -46.37 -16.45
C PHE A 352 -9.58 -47.23 -17.20
N ASP A 353 -9.59 -47.14 -18.53
CA ASP A 353 -10.52 -47.90 -19.36
C ASP A 353 -9.97 -49.31 -19.61
N LYS A 354 -10.40 -50.27 -18.80
CA LYS A 354 -9.96 -51.66 -18.90
C LYS A 354 -10.34 -52.32 -20.23
N SER A 355 -11.28 -51.77 -20.99
CA SER A 355 -11.69 -52.34 -22.28
C SER A 355 -10.60 -52.22 -23.37
N ILE A 356 -9.61 -51.34 -23.17
CA ILE A 356 -8.52 -51.13 -24.12
C ILE A 356 -7.36 -52.13 -23.95
N LEU A 357 -7.36 -52.93 -22.89
CA LEU A 357 -6.29 -53.88 -22.59
C LEU A 357 -6.41 -55.17 -23.40
N SER A 358 -5.26 -55.71 -23.78
CA SER A 358 -5.12 -57.12 -24.16
C SER A 358 -4.84 -58.00 -22.93
N ASP A 359 -5.10 -59.30 -23.02
CA ASP A 359 -4.89 -60.26 -21.91
C ASP A 359 -3.44 -60.30 -21.38
N ALA A 360 -2.47 -59.71 -22.10
CA ALA A 360 -1.06 -59.67 -21.73
C ALA A 360 -0.63 -58.38 -21.00
N GLN A 361 -1.56 -57.44 -20.75
CA GLN A 361 -1.22 -56.11 -20.22
C GLN A 361 -2.03 -55.76 -18.97
N THR A 362 -1.41 -55.03 -18.04
CA THR A 362 -2.07 -54.44 -16.87
C THR A 362 -1.77 -52.95 -16.78
N PHE A 363 -2.63 -52.19 -16.09
CA PHE A 363 -2.38 -50.78 -15.81
C PHE A 363 -1.13 -50.63 -14.93
N ASP A 364 -0.29 -49.64 -15.23
CA ASP A 364 0.89 -49.33 -14.44
C ASP A 364 0.73 -48.00 -13.69
N GLN A 365 0.54 -46.90 -14.42
CA GLN A 365 0.34 -45.56 -13.86
C GLN A 365 -0.20 -44.56 -14.90
N TRP A 366 -0.60 -43.38 -14.44
CA TRP A 366 -0.92 -42.22 -15.27
C TRP A 366 0.30 -41.33 -15.51
N THR A 367 0.48 -40.88 -16.75
CA THR A 367 1.29 -39.69 -17.06
C THR A 367 0.39 -38.46 -17.03
N ILE A 368 0.71 -37.48 -16.18
CA ILE A 368 -0.14 -36.32 -15.93
C ILE A 368 0.67 -35.03 -16.13
N LYS A 369 0.15 -34.12 -16.95
CA LYS A 369 0.59 -32.73 -17.06
C LYS A 369 -0.62 -31.82 -16.91
N PRO A 370 -0.53 -30.67 -16.25
CA PRO A 370 0.63 -30.04 -15.62
C PRO A 370 1.03 -30.69 -14.28
N ALA A 371 2.19 -30.29 -13.73
CA ALA A 371 2.66 -30.76 -12.43
C ALA A 371 1.70 -30.43 -11.27
N SER A 372 0.89 -29.37 -11.41
CA SER A 372 -0.13 -28.98 -10.43
C SER A 372 -1.19 -30.06 -10.23
N VAL A 373 -1.54 -30.81 -11.29
CA VAL A 373 -2.47 -31.95 -11.21
C VAL A 373 -1.74 -33.20 -10.74
N LEU A 374 -0.53 -33.47 -11.27
CA LEU A 374 0.26 -34.64 -10.86
C LEU A 374 0.52 -34.68 -9.35
N ASN A 375 0.83 -33.53 -8.74
CA ASN A 375 1.10 -33.45 -7.30
C ASN A 375 -0.16 -33.59 -6.42
N ALA A 376 -1.36 -33.51 -7.00
CA ALA A 376 -2.63 -33.58 -6.28
C ALA A 376 -3.24 -34.98 -6.21
N VAL A 377 -2.69 -35.94 -6.97
CA VAL A 377 -3.25 -37.29 -7.12
C VAL A 377 -2.17 -38.36 -6.95
N ASP A 378 -2.59 -39.60 -6.68
CA ASP A 378 -1.72 -40.76 -6.79
C ASP A 378 -1.77 -41.30 -8.23
N PRO A 379 -0.72 -41.14 -9.06
CA PRO A 379 -0.74 -41.58 -10.45
C PRO A 379 -0.80 -43.10 -10.60
N LYS A 380 -0.54 -43.89 -9.54
CA LYS A 380 -0.68 -45.35 -9.57
C LYS A 380 -2.10 -45.83 -9.27
N ALA A 381 -3.00 -44.95 -8.83
CA ALA A 381 -4.39 -45.31 -8.65
C ALA A 381 -5.09 -45.48 -10.00
N GLU A 382 -5.83 -46.57 -10.18
CA GLU A 382 -6.65 -46.78 -11.39
C GLU A 382 -7.70 -45.67 -11.60
N THR A 383 -8.07 -44.97 -10.52
CA THR A 383 -8.96 -43.80 -10.56
C THR A 383 -8.33 -42.63 -9.81
N ILE A 384 -8.28 -41.47 -10.45
CA ILE A 384 -7.76 -40.22 -9.90
C ILE A 384 -8.82 -39.13 -9.96
N THR A 385 -8.82 -38.24 -8.96
CA THR A 385 -9.76 -37.12 -8.88
C THR A 385 -9.00 -35.83 -8.61
N PHE A 386 -9.23 -34.82 -9.44
CA PHE A 386 -8.60 -33.50 -9.30
C PHE A 386 -9.57 -32.37 -9.64
N THR A 387 -9.17 -31.15 -9.33
CA THR A 387 -9.91 -29.93 -9.70
C THR A 387 -9.28 -29.34 -10.96
N MET A 388 -10.09 -29.03 -11.99
CA MET A 388 -9.60 -28.49 -13.25
C MET A 388 -8.83 -27.19 -13.00
N PRO A 389 -7.52 -27.13 -13.33
CA PRO A 389 -6.70 -25.95 -13.07
C PRO A 389 -7.02 -24.83 -14.06
N GLY A 390 -6.33 -23.69 -13.91
CA GLY A 390 -6.37 -22.58 -14.86
C GLY A 390 -5.54 -22.81 -16.13
N GLU A 391 -5.36 -24.05 -16.58
CA GLU A 391 -4.54 -24.45 -17.73
C GLU A 391 -4.98 -25.80 -18.30
N ASN A 392 -4.52 -26.15 -19.51
CA ASN A 392 -4.85 -27.42 -20.16
C ASN A 392 -4.19 -28.60 -19.44
N VAL A 393 -4.90 -29.73 -19.38
CA VAL A 393 -4.47 -30.94 -18.70
C VAL A 393 -4.33 -32.07 -19.72
N ILE A 394 -3.27 -32.87 -19.60
CA ILE A 394 -3.02 -34.05 -20.42
C ILE A 394 -2.84 -35.23 -19.47
N ILE A 395 -3.63 -36.28 -19.66
CA ILE A 395 -3.58 -37.52 -18.89
C ILE A 395 -3.50 -38.70 -19.85
N GLU A 396 -2.45 -39.50 -19.71
CA GLU A 396 -2.22 -40.68 -20.55
C GLU A 396 -2.01 -41.92 -19.68
N ALA A 397 -2.75 -42.99 -19.97
CA ALA A 397 -2.58 -44.27 -19.28
C ALA A 397 -1.30 -44.98 -19.75
N MET A 398 -0.54 -45.52 -18.81
CA MET A 398 0.57 -46.43 -19.09
C MET A 398 0.20 -47.84 -18.69
N THR A 399 0.63 -48.80 -19.50
CA THR A 399 0.41 -50.24 -19.28
C THR A 399 1.73 -50.97 -19.20
N LYS A 400 1.81 -51.98 -18.35
CA LYS A 400 2.95 -52.91 -18.26
C LYS A 400 2.53 -54.33 -18.67
N ASP A 401 3.52 -55.16 -18.94
CA ASP A 401 3.31 -56.59 -19.19
C ASP A 401 2.85 -57.27 -17.90
N ALA A 402 1.78 -58.06 -17.99
CA ALA A 402 1.17 -58.74 -16.84
C ALA A 402 2.10 -59.79 -16.18
N SER A 403 3.18 -60.19 -16.86
CA SER A 403 4.15 -61.20 -16.39
C SER A 403 5.33 -60.64 -15.56
N ILE A 404 5.41 -59.32 -15.39
CA ILE A 404 6.49 -58.66 -14.63
C ILE A 404 6.02 -58.42 -13.18
N GLU A 405 6.62 -59.11 -12.20
CA GLU A 405 6.39 -58.86 -10.76
C GLU A 405 7.09 -57.56 -10.31
N GLU A 406 6.43 -56.73 -9.49
CA GLU A 406 6.98 -55.48 -8.96
C GLU A 406 8.07 -55.72 -7.90
N GLU A 407 9.27 -55.15 -8.07
CA GLU A 407 10.24 -55.02 -6.97
C GLU A 407 9.98 -53.74 -6.14
N PRO A 408 10.23 -53.76 -4.81
CA PRO A 408 9.77 -52.70 -3.91
C PRO A 408 10.69 -51.46 -3.85
N ASN A 409 10.05 -50.28 -3.98
CA ASN A 409 10.44 -48.90 -3.68
C ASN A 409 11.78 -48.61 -2.95
N ILE A 410 12.50 -47.56 -3.41
CA ILE A 410 13.29 -46.68 -2.54
C ILE A 410 12.98 -45.18 -2.81
N LEU A 411 12.11 -44.64 -1.95
CA LEU A 411 12.22 -43.38 -1.22
C LEU A 411 12.95 -42.16 -1.86
N GLY A 412 12.16 -41.14 -2.24
CA GLY A 412 12.20 -39.81 -1.60
C GLY A 412 13.36 -38.84 -1.89
N THR A 413 13.01 -37.74 -2.59
CA THR A 413 13.59 -36.37 -2.51
C THR A 413 15.05 -36.21 -2.96
N THR A 414 15.38 -35.35 -3.94
CA THR A 414 15.45 -33.89 -3.77
C THR A 414 15.72 -33.21 -5.13
N LEU A 415 15.09 -32.05 -5.34
CA LEU A 415 15.23 -31.06 -6.42
C LEU A 415 16.66 -30.84 -6.93
N ILE A 416 16.84 -30.53 -8.23
CA ILE A 416 17.66 -29.38 -8.67
C ILE A 416 17.05 -28.70 -9.92
N ILE A 417 16.79 -27.40 -9.74
CA ILE A 417 16.48 -26.35 -10.71
C ILE A 417 17.71 -26.09 -11.59
N GLY A 418 17.54 -25.86 -12.90
CA GLY A 418 18.67 -25.49 -13.75
C GLY A 418 18.30 -24.88 -15.09
N THR A 419 18.11 -23.57 -15.09
CA THR A 419 18.18 -22.67 -16.25
C THR A 419 19.54 -22.73 -16.97
N ALA A 420 19.49 -22.66 -18.30
CA ALA A 420 20.49 -22.12 -19.24
C ALA A 420 21.81 -22.89 -19.55
N ALA A 421 22.03 -23.00 -20.88
CA ALA A 421 23.29 -23.09 -21.61
C ALA A 421 24.14 -24.39 -21.58
N ALA A 422 24.17 -25.04 -22.75
CA ALA A 422 25.25 -25.84 -23.38
C ALA A 422 26.11 -26.82 -22.53
N GLY A 423 25.99 -28.11 -22.86
CA GLY A 423 27.14 -29.04 -22.90
C GLY A 423 27.21 -30.13 -21.82
N THR A 424 27.11 -31.39 -22.29
CA THR A 424 27.60 -32.66 -21.69
C THR A 424 27.05 -33.12 -20.32
N ALA A 425 26.35 -34.27 -20.27
CA ALA A 425 26.88 -35.55 -19.76
C ALA A 425 25.76 -36.59 -19.46
N VAL A 426 25.86 -37.74 -20.17
CA VAL A 426 25.81 -39.15 -19.68
C VAL A 426 24.79 -39.58 -18.60
N LEU A 427 23.83 -40.38 -19.08
CA LEU A 427 23.28 -41.66 -18.57
C LEU A 427 23.21 -41.94 -17.06
N ALA A 428 21.98 -42.03 -16.55
CA ALA A 428 21.55 -43.07 -15.62
C ALA A 428 20.11 -43.53 -15.96
N TYR A 429 19.88 -44.82 -15.77
CA TYR A 429 18.89 -45.74 -16.37
C TYR A 429 17.38 -45.47 -16.10
N GLN A 430 16.58 -45.54 -17.18
CA GLN A 430 15.20 -46.08 -17.40
C GLN A 430 14.20 -46.09 -16.23
N THR A 431 12.93 -45.64 -16.39
CA THR A 431 11.89 -46.36 -17.16
C THR A 431 10.72 -45.46 -17.62
N TYR A 432 10.42 -45.51 -18.92
CA TYR A 432 9.14 -45.25 -19.63
C TYR A 432 8.50 -43.83 -19.60
N GLN A 433 8.74 -43.06 -20.68
CA GLN A 433 7.77 -42.14 -21.31
C GLN A 433 7.37 -42.77 -22.65
N LEU A 434 6.57 -43.84 -22.61
CA LEU A 434 6.10 -44.55 -23.82
C LEU A 434 4.57 -44.43 -23.84
N GLY A 435 3.93 -44.03 -24.94
CA GLY A 435 4.11 -44.71 -26.22
C GLY A 435 4.03 -43.87 -27.49
N THR A 436 3.67 -42.59 -27.48
CA THR A 436 3.56 -41.82 -28.74
C THR A 436 4.91 -41.31 -29.24
N GLU A 437 5.73 -40.74 -28.36
CA GLU A 437 7.04 -40.20 -28.72
C GLU A 437 8.05 -41.32 -29.04
N PHE A 438 8.00 -42.43 -28.31
CA PHE A 438 8.82 -43.60 -28.61
C PHE A 438 8.39 -44.32 -29.89
N TYR A 439 7.09 -44.43 -30.14
CA TYR A 439 6.61 -44.91 -31.43
C TYR A 439 7.17 -44.05 -32.57
N LEU A 440 7.12 -42.71 -32.45
CA LEU A 440 7.67 -41.82 -33.48
C LEU A 440 9.19 -41.93 -33.61
N ILE A 441 9.94 -42.00 -32.51
CA ILE A 441 11.40 -42.19 -32.54
C ILE A 441 11.79 -43.52 -33.20
N CYS A 442 10.99 -44.57 -33.04
CA CYS A 442 11.23 -45.87 -33.69
C CYS A 442 10.69 -45.95 -35.12
N ALA A 443 9.58 -45.28 -35.42
CA ALA A 443 8.90 -45.37 -36.71
C ALA A 443 9.48 -44.41 -37.75
N LEU A 444 10.04 -43.27 -37.32
CA LEU A 444 10.66 -42.29 -38.21
C LEU A 444 12.10 -42.71 -38.59
N PRO A 445 12.62 -42.27 -39.76
CA PRO A 445 13.99 -42.57 -40.16
C PRO A 445 15.02 -42.02 -39.16
N THR A 446 16.11 -42.75 -38.95
CA THR A 446 17.16 -42.39 -37.98
C THR A 446 17.68 -40.96 -38.19
N GLY A 447 17.67 -40.15 -37.13
CA GLY A 447 18.15 -38.76 -37.15
C GLY A 447 17.09 -37.72 -37.56
N THR A 448 15.84 -38.15 -37.80
CA THR A 448 14.72 -37.25 -38.11
C THR A 448 14.16 -36.64 -36.83
N ALA A 449 14.08 -35.31 -36.77
CA ALA A 449 13.37 -34.61 -35.71
C ALA A 449 11.85 -34.83 -35.85
N ILE A 450 11.14 -34.98 -34.74
CA ILE A 450 9.69 -35.12 -34.75
C ILE A 450 9.08 -33.78 -35.21
N PRO A 451 8.22 -33.76 -36.25
CA PRO A 451 7.58 -32.54 -36.70
C PRO A 451 6.79 -31.84 -35.60
N THR A 452 6.98 -30.53 -35.50
CA THR A 452 6.29 -29.67 -34.53
C THR A 452 5.26 -28.78 -35.19
N ASN A 453 5.39 -28.56 -36.50
CA ASN A 453 4.46 -27.80 -37.31
C ASN A 453 4.09 -28.52 -38.60
N ARG A 454 3.08 -27.97 -39.27
CA ARG A 454 2.45 -28.56 -40.44
C ARG A 454 3.38 -28.67 -41.65
N GLY A 455 4.26 -27.68 -41.84
CA GLY A 455 5.27 -27.68 -42.91
C GLY A 455 6.28 -28.81 -42.72
N GLU A 456 6.83 -28.96 -41.51
CA GLU A 456 7.73 -30.07 -41.17
C GLU A 456 7.08 -31.44 -41.37
N LEU A 457 5.80 -31.58 -41.00
CA LEU A 457 5.07 -32.84 -41.19
C LEU A 457 4.84 -33.14 -42.67
N ALA A 458 4.44 -32.13 -43.46
CA ALA A 458 4.24 -32.27 -44.90
C ALA A 458 5.54 -32.69 -45.62
N GLU A 459 6.66 -32.03 -45.30
CA GLU A 459 7.96 -32.38 -45.88
C GLU A 459 8.40 -33.78 -45.50
N LEU A 460 8.20 -34.20 -44.24
CA LEU A 460 8.54 -35.53 -43.78
C LEU A 460 7.83 -36.62 -44.59
N VAL A 461 6.51 -36.52 -44.73
CA VAL A 461 5.72 -37.54 -45.45
C VAL A 461 5.98 -37.49 -46.95
N TRP A 462 6.16 -36.30 -47.52
CA TRP A 462 6.46 -36.11 -48.95
C TRP A 462 7.86 -36.63 -49.32
N ASN A 463 8.87 -36.34 -48.50
CA ASN A 463 10.22 -36.89 -48.64
C ASN A 463 10.19 -38.42 -48.55
N ASN A 464 9.45 -38.98 -47.59
CA ASN A 464 9.30 -40.43 -47.47
C ASN A 464 8.62 -41.05 -48.71
N ALA A 465 7.66 -40.37 -49.32
CA ALA A 465 6.99 -40.81 -50.55
C ALA A 465 7.83 -40.63 -51.83
N GLY A 466 9.04 -40.05 -51.74
CA GLY A 466 9.92 -39.84 -52.89
C GLY A 466 9.65 -38.56 -53.68
N LYS A 467 9.02 -37.56 -53.04
CA LYS A 467 8.70 -36.24 -53.61
C LYS A 467 7.93 -36.26 -54.95
N PRO A 468 6.75 -36.91 -55.02
CA PRO A 468 5.89 -36.83 -56.20
C PRO A 468 5.39 -35.39 -56.44
N GLU A 469 5.26 -34.98 -57.70
CA GLU A 469 4.73 -33.65 -58.04
C GLU A 469 3.22 -33.58 -57.71
N PRO A 470 2.73 -32.53 -57.01
CA PRO A 470 1.31 -32.37 -56.70
C PRO A 470 0.47 -32.17 -57.97
N ALA A 471 -0.79 -32.63 -57.93
CA ALA A 471 -1.73 -32.45 -59.03
C ALA A 471 -2.28 -31.01 -59.11
N ALA A 472 -2.26 -30.27 -58.00
CA ALA A 472 -2.65 -28.88 -57.93
C ALA A 472 -1.70 -27.99 -58.73
N VAL A 473 -2.28 -27.10 -59.56
CA VAL A 473 -1.51 -26.09 -60.29
C VAL A 473 -1.09 -24.99 -59.31
N LEU A 474 0.16 -25.05 -58.86
CA LEU A 474 0.75 -24.06 -57.98
C LEU A 474 1.32 -22.86 -58.75
N ASN A 475 1.55 -21.74 -58.05
CA ASN A 475 2.17 -20.56 -58.65
C ASN A 475 3.62 -20.86 -59.07
N ALA A 476 4.13 -20.13 -60.06
CA ALA A 476 5.49 -20.37 -60.60
C ALA A 476 6.63 -20.19 -59.57
N ASN A 477 6.33 -19.56 -58.42
CA ASN A 477 7.27 -19.30 -57.34
C ASN A 477 7.02 -20.17 -56.09
N ALA A 478 6.22 -21.24 -56.20
CA ALA A 478 5.93 -22.13 -55.07
C ALA A 478 7.20 -22.74 -54.49
N THR A 479 7.33 -22.70 -53.16
CA THR A 479 8.45 -23.33 -52.46
C THR A 479 8.28 -24.86 -52.41
N GLU A 480 9.35 -25.57 -52.08
CA GLU A 480 9.28 -27.03 -51.87
C GLU A 480 8.28 -27.39 -50.74
N THR A 481 8.21 -26.58 -49.68
CA THR A 481 7.24 -26.74 -48.60
C THR A 481 5.80 -26.55 -49.09
N ASP A 482 5.55 -25.57 -49.97
CA ASP A 482 4.22 -25.36 -50.57
C ASP A 482 3.79 -26.56 -51.41
N LYS A 483 4.71 -27.14 -52.18
CA LYS A 483 4.47 -28.37 -52.96
C LYS A 483 4.19 -29.57 -52.05
N ALA A 484 4.97 -29.73 -50.98
CA ALA A 484 4.80 -30.81 -50.01
C ALA A 484 3.45 -30.73 -49.30
N ILE A 485 3.02 -29.52 -48.89
CA ILE A 485 1.72 -29.29 -48.26
C ILE A 485 0.60 -29.57 -49.25
N ALA A 486 0.69 -29.08 -50.49
CA ALA A 486 -0.31 -29.33 -51.52
C ALA A 486 -0.51 -30.83 -51.76
N TRP A 487 0.59 -31.57 -51.95
CA TRP A 487 0.55 -33.01 -52.13
C TRP A 487 0.00 -33.76 -50.90
N ALA A 488 0.41 -33.37 -49.69
CA ALA A 488 -0.07 -34.00 -48.45
C ALA A 488 -1.57 -33.76 -48.22
N VAL A 489 -2.10 -32.60 -48.63
CA VAL A 489 -3.54 -32.31 -48.57
C VAL A 489 -4.30 -33.12 -49.64
N GLU A 490 -3.78 -33.22 -50.87
CA GLU A 490 -4.39 -34.03 -51.94
C GLU A 490 -4.54 -35.51 -51.57
N ASN A 491 -3.68 -36.03 -50.70
CA ASN A 491 -3.65 -37.44 -50.30
C ASN A 491 -4.24 -37.68 -48.90
N ASP A 492 -5.02 -36.72 -48.37
CA ASP A 492 -5.67 -36.79 -47.06
C ASP A 492 -4.72 -37.04 -45.88
N LEU A 493 -3.44 -36.69 -46.02
CA LEU A 493 -2.44 -36.76 -44.95
C LEU A 493 -2.51 -35.50 -44.06
N LEU A 494 -3.01 -34.38 -44.61
CA LEU A 494 -3.25 -33.12 -43.92
C LEU A 494 -4.62 -32.55 -44.30
N LYS A 495 -5.32 -31.92 -43.35
CA LYS A 495 -6.62 -31.26 -43.61
C LYS A 495 -6.46 -29.99 -44.46
N ALA A 496 -7.38 -29.71 -45.37
CA ALA A 496 -7.33 -28.53 -46.25
C ALA A 496 -7.64 -27.19 -45.53
N ALA A 497 -8.52 -27.20 -44.53
CA ALA A 497 -8.95 -26.00 -43.79
C ALA A 497 -9.29 -26.35 -42.33
N LYS A 498 -9.19 -25.35 -41.45
CA LYS A 498 -9.58 -25.41 -40.03
C LYS A 498 -11.09 -25.56 -39.91
N ASN A 499 -11.58 -26.04 -38.76
CA ASN A 499 -13.02 -26.28 -38.54
C ASN A 499 -13.88 -24.99 -38.64
N ASN A 500 -13.26 -23.81 -38.49
CA ASN A 500 -13.87 -22.49 -38.64
C ASN A 500 -13.83 -21.95 -40.09
N GLY A 501 -13.32 -22.73 -41.04
CA GLY A 501 -13.21 -22.36 -42.46
C GLY A 501 -11.94 -21.59 -42.83
N GLU A 502 -11.06 -21.28 -41.87
CA GLU A 502 -9.79 -20.62 -42.13
C GLU A 502 -8.78 -21.57 -42.78
N THR A 503 -7.88 -21.02 -43.60
CA THR A 503 -6.78 -21.76 -44.20
C THR A 503 -5.69 -22.05 -43.18
N TYR A 504 -5.09 -23.24 -43.24
CA TYR A 504 -3.91 -23.56 -42.45
C TYR A 504 -2.67 -22.86 -43.00
N GLU A 505 -1.79 -22.43 -42.11
CA GLU A 505 -0.43 -21.94 -42.42
C GLU A 505 0.61 -23.06 -42.19
N ALA A 506 1.77 -22.96 -42.85
CA ALA A 506 2.84 -23.95 -42.70
C ALA A 506 3.37 -24.03 -41.25
N THR A 507 3.33 -22.93 -40.51
CA THR A 507 3.78 -22.85 -39.11
C THR A 507 2.73 -23.29 -38.10
N ASP A 508 1.50 -23.64 -38.52
CA ASP A 508 0.48 -24.11 -37.58
C ASP A 508 0.96 -25.38 -36.87
N PRO A 509 0.79 -25.48 -35.53
CA PRO A 509 1.27 -26.61 -34.75
C PRO A 509 0.54 -27.90 -35.12
N VAL A 510 1.25 -29.03 -35.06
CA VAL A 510 0.67 -30.37 -35.24
C VAL A 510 0.81 -31.19 -33.97
N SER A 511 -0.23 -31.95 -33.64
CA SER A 511 -0.19 -32.90 -32.52
C SER A 511 0.61 -34.15 -32.89
N ARG A 512 1.16 -34.84 -31.87
CA ARG A 512 1.87 -36.12 -32.08
C ARG A 512 0.98 -37.18 -32.74
N THR A 513 -0.32 -37.16 -32.45
CA THR A 513 -1.32 -38.05 -33.08
C THR A 513 -1.49 -37.78 -34.57
N GLU A 514 -1.49 -36.50 -34.99
CA GLU A 514 -1.52 -36.13 -36.41
C GLU A 514 -0.25 -36.60 -37.14
N VAL A 515 0.92 -36.46 -36.50
CA VAL A 515 2.19 -36.99 -37.04
C VAL A 515 2.12 -38.51 -37.20
N ILE A 516 1.66 -39.24 -36.18
CA ILE A 516 1.52 -40.72 -36.21
C ILE A 516 0.55 -41.16 -37.31
N LYS A 517 -0.60 -40.49 -37.42
CA LYS A 517 -1.63 -40.83 -38.40
C LYS A 517 -1.13 -40.61 -39.82
N ALA A 518 -0.57 -39.43 -40.10
CA ALA A 518 -0.02 -39.10 -41.41
C ALA A 518 1.16 -40.03 -41.77
N TRP A 519 2.03 -40.35 -40.80
CA TRP A 519 3.16 -41.26 -41.00
C TRP A 519 2.69 -42.69 -41.35
N ASN A 520 1.75 -43.25 -40.58
CA ASN A 520 1.22 -44.58 -40.87
C ASN A 520 0.52 -44.65 -42.23
N GLN A 521 -0.25 -43.62 -42.56
CA GLN A 521 -1.00 -43.55 -43.81
C GLN A 521 -0.05 -43.46 -45.02
N VAL A 522 1.02 -42.65 -44.94
CA VAL A 522 2.00 -42.58 -46.04
C VAL A 522 2.84 -43.85 -46.18
N GLN A 523 3.12 -44.57 -45.07
CA GLN A 523 3.78 -45.88 -45.16
C GLN A 523 2.92 -46.92 -45.89
N ALA A 524 1.58 -46.81 -45.79
CA ALA A 524 0.67 -47.68 -46.53
C ALA A 524 0.74 -47.49 -48.05
N PHE A 525 1.25 -46.35 -48.57
CA PHE A 525 1.45 -46.14 -50.01
C PHE A 525 2.61 -46.95 -50.59
N LYS A 526 3.47 -47.52 -49.74
CA LYS A 526 4.61 -48.37 -50.14
C LYS A 526 4.29 -49.87 -50.15
N LYS A 527 3.07 -50.26 -49.79
CA LYS A 527 2.54 -51.62 -49.94
C LYS A 527 1.70 -51.70 -51.21
#